data_AF-A0A1G7L1D2-F1
#
_entry.id   AF-A0A1G7L1D2-F1
#
_cell.length_a   1.000
_cell.length_b   1.000
_cell.length_c   1.000
_cell.angle_alpha   90.00
_cell.angle_beta   90.00
_cell.angle_gamma   90.00
#
_symmetry.space_group_name_H-M   'P 1'
#
loop_
_entity.id
_entity.type
_entity.pdbx_description
1 polymer ?
#
loop_
_entity_poly.entity_id
_entity_poly.type
_entity_poly.pdbx_seq_one_letter_code
_entity_poly.pdbx_strand_id
1 'polypeptide(L)'
;MTTDFVPWPEEDAARYRAAGYWRGETSSRFLERVTGLSGERTALVDDRVRLTYRDLFEQSRRVAGGLRALGVGAGDKVLVQLPNRAEFVVLWFALQHLGAVPVHTQPGHRHAEMIHLARLTEAVAYVVPDVRSRFDHRELASLVRANVPSLRHVIVVGDPGGHIAFEDLLAPAPVPVEDLARPGDVALLLLSGGTTGAPKLIPRTHDDYLCNARLAAEACRLGDDAVYLAVLTIGFNFTFGCPGLLGVLGVGGTVVLADNPDPSYCFGLLERERVTITAINPLLTPLWLDEALATDADLSSLRVLQIGGARLPGDLARQVAATFGGTLQQVFGMAEGLLCTTGLDEAPEVIATTQGRPVAEADEVRVVDEHGAEVPGGAVGELLTKGPYTLRGYYRADEHNATAFTDGFYRTGDLVRRLPSGHLVVVGRRKEQINRGGEKFAAPEVEGHLEAHPLVRAAALLPAPHPYLGERSVAFIVPAGTGAPTREDLLTHLAARGLAAYKTVDEVRLLEEMPSTPVGKADKKALARLLV
;
A
#
# COMPACT_ATOMS: atom_id res chain seq x y z
N MET A 1 -16.07 -21.85 15.71
CA MET A 1 -16.27 -20.38 15.78
C MET A 1 -15.10 -19.76 15.08
N THR A 2 -15.30 -19.10 13.94
CA THR A 2 -14.26 -18.30 13.28
C THR A 2 -13.89 -17.16 14.22
N THR A 3 -12.62 -17.07 14.63
CA THR A 3 -12.14 -15.91 15.37
C THR A 3 -11.96 -14.75 14.40
N ASP A 4 -12.55 -13.59 14.68
CA ASP A 4 -12.42 -12.38 13.86
C ASP A 4 -10.95 -11.94 13.70
N PHE A 5 -10.12 -12.25 14.70
CA PHE A 5 -8.71 -11.88 14.76
C PHE A 5 -7.90 -12.99 15.42
N VAL A 6 -6.70 -13.26 14.88
CA VAL A 6 -5.72 -14.17 15.50
C VAL A 6 -4.70 -13.31 16.24
N PRO A 7 -4.70 -13.29 17.59
CA PRO A 7 -3.75 -12.50 18.36
C PRO A 7 -2.33 -13.07 18.28
N TRP A 8 -1.35 -12.24 18.59
CA TRP A 8 -0.01 -12.74 18.91
C TRP A 8 -0.05 -13.63 20.15
N PRO A 9 0.83 -14.65 20.23
CA PRO A 9 1.07 -15.37 21.47
C PRO A 9 1.40 -14.39 22.61
N GLU A 10 0.95 -14.68 23.82
CA GLU A 10 1.12 -13.79 24.97
C GLU A 10 2.60 -13.49 25.27
N GLU A 11 3.48 -14.47 25.08
CA GLU A 11 4.93 -14.31 25.22
C GLU A 11 5.52 -13.34 24.18
N ASP A 12 5.11 -13.45 22.91
CA ASP A 12 5.49 -12.52 21.85
C ASP A 12 5.00 -11.11 22.19
N ALA A 13 3.74 -10.97 22.61
CA ALA A 13 3.15 -9.69 23.00
C ALA A 13 3.89 -9.05 24.20
N ALA A 14 4.22 -9.83 25.23
CA ALA A 14 4.98 -9.36 26.37
C ALA A 14 6.39 -8.91 25.96
N ARG A 15 7.06 -9.68 25.09
CA ARG A 15 8.38 -9.34 24.53
C ARG A 15 8.33 -8.03 23.74
N TYR A 16 7.33 -7.83 22.88
CA TYR A 16 7.21 -6.61 22.08
C TYR A 16 6.90 -5.36 22.92
N ARG A 17 6.11 -5.50 23.99
CA ARG A 17 5.89 -4.41 24.96
C ARG A 17 7.14 -4.09 25.76
N ALA A 18 7.83 -5.11 26.27
CA ALA A 18 9.06 -4.93 27.04
C ALA A 18 10.18 -4.27 26.21
N ALA A 19 10.26 -4.58 24.91
CA ALA A 19 11.19 -3.96 23.97
C ALA A 19 10.75 -2.56 23.48
N GLY A 20 9.60 -2.04 23.92
CA GLY A 20 9.10 -0.71 23.56
C GLY A 20 8.55 -0.60 22.12
N TYR A 21 8.36 -1.71 21.41
CA TYR A 21 7.68 -1.73 20.12
C TYR A 21 6.21 -1.33 20.30
N TRP A 22 5.53 -2.01 21.23
CA TRP A 22 4.13 -1.77 21.58
C TRP A 22 4.06 -0.90 22.83
N ARG A 23 3.47 0.29 22.70
CA ARG A 23 3.52 1.35 23.72
C ARG A 23 2.23 1.47 24.54
N GLY A 24 1.22 0.66 24.24
CA GLY A 24 -0.06 0.70 24.94
C GLY A 24 -0.88 1.96 24.62
N GLU A 25 -0.69 2.52 23.42
CA GLU A 25 -1.40 3.73 22.96
C GLU A 25 -2.48 3.34 21.94
N THR A 26 -3.69 3.90 22.08
CA THR A 26 -4.73 3.80 21.05
C THR A 26 -4.58 4.94 20.04
N SER A 27 -5.09 4.77 18.82
CA SER A 27 -5.04 5.82 17.78
C SER A 27 -5.75 7.13 18.20
N SER A 28 -6.78 7.02 19.06
CA SER A 28 -7.48 8.15 19.67
C SER A 28 -6.54 8.95 20.59
N ARG A 29 -5.81 8.24 21.48
CA ARG A 29 -4.81 8.83 22.38
C ARG A 29 -3.58 9.33 21.65
N PHE A 30 -3.16 8.65 20.58
CA PHE A 30 -2.12 9.12 19.67
C PHE A 30 -2.45 10.51 19.14
N LEU A 31 -3.67 10.72 18.61
CA LEU A 31 -4.08 12.04 18.11
C LEU A 31 -4.08 13.09 19.21
N GLU A 32 -4.68 12.78 20.37
CA GLU A 32 -4.69 13.67 21.53
C GLU A 32 -3.27 14.10 21.94
N ARG A 33 -2.33 13.15 22.01
CA ARG A 33 -0.93 13.40 22.36
C ARG A 33 -0.25 14.32 21.34
N VAL A 34 -0.35 14.03 20.04
CA VAL A 34 0.30 14.87 19.02
C VAL A 34 -0.33 16.25 18.94
N THR A 35 -1.64 16.37 19.18
CA THR A 35 -2.31 17.68 19.29
C THR A 35 -1.85 18.46 20.52
N GLY A 36 -1.59 17.80 21.65
CA GLY A 36 -1.00 18.45 22.83
C GLY A 36 0.40 19.04 22.59
N LEU A 37 1.18 18.43 21.68
CA LEU A 37 2.55 18.85 21.36
C LEU A 37 2.61 19.87 20.21
N SER A 38 1.73 19.73 19.21
CA SER A 38 1.80 20.42 17.91
C SER A 38 0.52 21.15 17.53
N GLY A 39 -0.34 21.47 18.51
CA GLY A 39 -1.74 21.91 18.29
C GLY A 39 -1.94 22.97 17.20
N GLU A 40 -1.13 24.03 17.20
CA GLU A 40 -1.25 25.14 16.23
C GLU A 40 -0.52 24.89 14.89
N ARG A 41 0.24 23.80 14.77
CA ARG A 41 0.94 23.46 13.53
C ARG A 41 -0.04 22.87 12.53
N THR A 42 0.26 23.06 11.23
CA THR A 42 -0.52 22.41 10.18
C THR A 42 -0.31 20.90 10.23
N ALA A 43 -1.39 20.15 10.41
CA ALA A 43 -1.38 18.69 10.31
C ALA A 43 -1.68 18.23 8.88
N LEU A 44 -2.66 18.87 8.23
CA LEU A 44 -3.24 18.39 6.98
C LEU A 44 -3.52 19.53 6.01
N VAL A 45 -3.22 19.33 4.73
CA VAL A 45 -3.55 20.23 3.63
C VAL A 45 -4.17 19.40 2.51
N ASP A 46 -5.30 19.83 1.98
CA ASP A 46 -5.75 19.46 0.64
C ASP A 46 -6.05 20.74 -0.17
N ASP A 47 -6.56 20.62 -1.40
CA ASP A 47 -6.82 21.80 -2.25
C ASP A 47 -7.88 22.78 -1.70
N ARG A 48 -8.64 22.38 -0.68
CA ARG A 48 -9.77 23.15 -0.14
C ARG A 48 -9.50 23.65 1.28
N VAL A 49 -8.79 22.86 2.09
CA VAL A 49 -8.62 23.12 3.52
C VAL A 49 -7.20 22.95 4.00
N ARG A 50 -6.85 23.75 5.00
CA ARG A 50 -5.65 23.60 5.83
C ARG A 50 -6.12 23.41 7.27
N LEU A 51 -5.82 22.26 7.86
CA LEU A 51 -6.19 21.92 9.22
C LEU A 51 -4.95 21.88 10.10
N THR A 52 -5.02 22.55 11.25
CA THR A 52 -4.06 22.36 12.33
C THR A 52 -4.29 21.02 13.03
N TYR A 53 -3.34 20.58 13.87
CA TYR A 53 -3.56 19.42 14.74
C TYR A 53 -4.75 19.63 15.69
N ARG A 54 -5.01 20.86 16.13
CA ARG A 54 -6.18 21.21 16.94
C ARG A 54 -7.46 21.08 16.12
N ASP A 55 -7.49 21.61 14.90
CA ASP A 55 -8.65 21.51 14.02
C ASP A 55 -9.01 20.05 13.73
N LEU A 56 -8.00 19.23 13.38
CA LEU A 56 -8.20 17.80 13.11
C LEU A 56 -8.77 17.07 14.32
N PHE A 57 -8.24 17.33 15.51
CA PHE A 57 -8.71 16.72 16.76
C PHE A 57 -10.13 17.16 17.14
N GLU A 58 -10.45 18.44 17.01
CA GLU A 58 -11.79 18.93 17.33
C GLU A 58 -12.83 18.46 16.31
N GLN A 59 -12.52 18.49 15.02
CA GLN A 59 -13.42 18.05 13.96
C GLN A 59 -13.68 16.54 14.04
N SER A 60 -12.66 15.72 14.24
CA SER A 60 -12.84 14.26 14.39
C SER A 60 -13.72 13.91 15.58
N ARG A 61 -13.60 14.63 16.71
CA ARG A 61 -14.49 14.43 17.87
C ARG A 61 -15.92 14.90 17.64
N ARG A 62 -16.15 15.90 16.80
CA ARG A 62 -17.51 16.30 16.40
C ARG A 62 -18.14 15.26 15.48
N VAL A 63 -17.40 14.79 14.46
CA VAL A 63 -17.85 13.71 13.56
C VAL A 63 -18.13 12.43 14.35
N ALA A 64 -17.30 12.10 15.36
CA ALA A 64 -17.56 10.98 16.25
C ALA A 64 -18.90 11.13 17.00
N GLY A 65 -19.28 12.35 17.39
CA GLY A 65 -20.58 12.64 17.98
C GLY A 65 -21.75 12.35 17.05
N GLY A 66 -21.66 12.79 15.79
CA GLY A 66 -22.67 12.47 14.77
C GLY A 66 -22.78 10.97 14.50
N LEU A 67 -21.65 10.28 14.35
CA LEU A 67 -21.62 8.82 14.15
C LEU A 67 -22.22 8.06 15.34
N ARG A 68 -21.92 8.49 16.58
CA ARG A 68 -22.51 7.92 17.79
C ARG A 68 -24.03 8.12 17.85
N ALA A 69 -24.53 9.27 17.39
CA ALA A 69 -25.96 9.54 17.29
C ALA A 69 -26.67 8.64 16.24
N LEU A 70 -25.94 8.20 15.21
CA LEU A 70 -26.40 7.17 14.26
C LEU A 70 -26.30 5.74 14.84
N GLY A 71 -25.77 5.58 16.05
CA GLY A 71 -25.62 4.27 16.69
C GLY A 71 -24.42 3.47 16.20
N VAL A 72 -23.39 4.13 15.67
CA VAL A 72 -22.06 3.54 15.43
C VAL A 72 -21.27 3.55 16.74
N GLY A 73 -20.65 2.42 17.09
CA GLY A 73 -19.90 2.28 18.35
C GLY A 73 -18.72 1.31 18.26
N ALA A 74 -18.23 0.88 19.43
CA ALA A 74 -17.04 0.05 19.56
C ALA A 74 -17.22 -1.31 18.85
N GLY A 75 -16.24 -1.68 18.02
CA GLY A 75 -16.25 -2.92 17.25
C GLY A 75 -17.11 -2.90 15.99
N ASP A 76 -17.87 -1.83 15.72
CA ASP A 76 -18.59 -1.69 14.46
C ASP A 76 -17.64 -1.47 13.29
N LYS A 77 -17.91 -2.12 12.16
CA LYS A 77 -17.10 -1.97 10.94
C LYS A 77 -17.72 -0.91 10.05
N VAL A 78 -16.90 0.02 9.57
CA VAL A 78 -17.34 1.10 8.67
C VAL A 78 -16.51 1.05 7.40
N LEU A 79 -17.17 0.84 6.27
CA LEU A 79 -16.50 0.86 4.96
C LEU A 79 -16.13 2.30 4.62
N VAL A 80 -14.87 2.54 4.27
CA VAL A 80 -14.38 3.86 3.87
C VAL A 80 -13.85 3.78 2.45
N GLN A 81 -14.55 4.43 1.51
CA GLN A 81 -14.16 4.56 0.10
C GLN A 81 -14.08 6.04 -0.27
N LEU A 82 -13.14 6.78 0.32
CA LEU A 82 -12.94 8.20 0.02
C LEU A 82 -11.64 8.43 -0.77
N PRO A 83 -11.59 9.47 -1.61
CA PRO A 83 -10.35 9.92 -2.25
C PRO A 83 -9.40 10.58 -1.22
N ASN A 84 -8.27 11.09 -1.70
CA ASN A 84 -7.28 11.82 -0.92
C ASN A 84 -7.83 13.19 -0.50
N ARG A 85 -8.65 13.21 0.55
CA ARG A 85 -9.30 14.41 1.09
C ARG A 85 -9.28 14.45 2.61
N ALA A 86 -9.39 15.65 3.18
CA ALA A 86 -9.34 15.85 4.62
C ALA A 86 -10.40 15.01 5.38
N GLU A 87 -11.58 14.84 4.81
CA GLU A 87 -12.69 14.07 5.39
C GLU A 87 -12.31 12.60 5.63
N PHE A 88 -11.43 11.99 4.81
CA PHE A 88 -10.93 10.64 5.08
C PHE A 88 -10.23 10.59 6.44
N VAL A 89 -9.37 11.56 6.71
CA VAL A 89 -8.53 11.60 7.91
C VAL A 89 -9.37 11.95 9.14
N VAL A 90 -10.26 12.94 9.01
CA VAL A 90 -11.22 13.33 10.05
C VAL A 90 -12.11 12.13 10.42
N LEU A 91 -12.67 11.45 9.43
CA LEU A 91 -13.49 10.25 9.63
C LEU A 91 -12.71 9.13 10.30
N TRP A 92 -11.48 8.88 9.86
CA TRP A 92 -10.67 7.79 10.41
C TRP A 92 -10.50 7.97 11.91
N PHE A 93 -10.04 9.14 12.36
CA PHE A 93 -9.89 9.46 13.78
C PHE A 93 -11.23 9.53 14.52
N ALA A 94 -12.31 9.98 13.87
CA ALA A 94 -13.65 9.95 14.46
C ALA A 94 -14.07 8.51 14.81
N LEU A 95 -13.80 7.54 13.92
CA LEU A 95 -14.05 6.12 14.19
C LEU A 95 -13.16 5.61 15.32
N GLN A 96 -11.90 6.03 15.39
CA GLN A 96 -11.00 5.65 16.49
C GLN A 96 -11.52 6.15 17.86
N HIS A 97 -12.09 7.36 17.92
CA HIS A 97 -12.70 7.87 19.15
C HIS A 97 -13.91 7.05 19.62
N LEU A 98 -14.54 6.30 18.72
CA LEU A 98 -15.68 5.42 19.02
C LEU A 98 -15.28 3.96 19.26
N GLY A 99 -14.00 3.60 19.07
CA GLY A 99 -13.55 2.22 19.00
C GLY A 99 -14.12 1.45 17.79
N ALA A 100 -14.62 2.17 16.79
CA ALA A 100 -15.11 1.60 15.54
C ALA A 100 -13.95 1.30 14.59
N VAL A 101 -14.12 0.29 13.73
CA VAL A 101 -13.07 -0.26 12.88
C VAL A 101 -13.28 0.19 11.43
N PRO A 102 -12.52 1.18 10.93
CA PRO A 102 -12.51 1.51 9.52
C PRO A 102 -12.00 0.34 8.68
N VAL A 103 -12.74 0.01 7.63
CA VAL A 103 -12.33 -0.92 6.57
C VAL A 103 -11.86 -0.07 5.39
N HIS A 104 -10.56 -0.05 5.16
CA HIS A 104 -9.98 0.73 4.08
C HIS A 104 -10.29 0.07 2.74
N THR A 105 -11.09 0.74 1.91
CA THR A 105 -11.41 0.28 0.56
C THR A 105 -10.81 1.22 -0.48
N GLN A 106 -10.71 0.75 -1.73
CA GLN A 106 -10.09 1.51 -2.81
C GLN A 106 -11.16 2.24 -3.63
N PRO A 107 -10.91 3.47 -4.11
CA PRO A 107 -11.81 4.20 -5.01
C PRO A 107 -12.20 3.42 -6.27
N GLY A 108 -11.33 2.49 -6.71
CA GLY A 108 -11.58 1.60 -7.85
C GLY A 108 -12.53 0.44 -7.57
N HIS A 109 -12.87 0.12 -6.32
CA HIS A 109 -13.80 -0.97 -6.01
C HIS A 109 -15.21 -0.68 -6.49
N ARG A 110 -15.92 -1.74 -6.89
CA ARG A 110 -17.29 -1.68 -7.39
C ARG A 110 -18.15 -2.67 -6.62
N HIS A 111 -19.37 -2.88 -7.11
CA HIS A 111 -20.41 -3.60 -6.40
C HIS A 111 -19.98 -5.00 -5.93
N ALA A 112 -19.22 -5.74 -6.72
CA ALA A 112 -18.78 -7.10 -6.37
C ALA A 112 -17.88 -7.10 -5.13
N GLU A 113 -16.84 -6.25 -5.13
CA GLU A 113 -15.92 -6.14 -3.99
C GLU A 113 -16.65 -5.54 -2.79
N MET A 114 -17.42 -4.46 -2.98
CA MET A 114 -18.04 -3.75 -1.87
C MET A 114 -19.14 -4.57 -1.19
N ILE A 115 -19.96 -5.32 -1.93
CA ILE A 115 -20.95 -6.24 -1.34
C ILE A 115 -20.24 -7.37 -0.59
N HIS A 116 -19.18 -7.94 -1.16
CA HIS A 116 -18.41 -8.99 -0.49
C HIS A 116 -17.82 -8.49 0.83
N LEU A 117 -17.15 -7.34 0.82
CA LEU A 117 -16.54 -6.74 2.00
C LEU A 117 -17.59 -6.37 3.05
N ALA A 118 -18.68 -5.71 2.65
CA ALA A 118 -19.78 -5.34 3.53
C ALA A 118 -20.37 -6.55 4.25
N ARG A 119 -20.56 -7.68 3.54
CA ARG A 119 -21.05 -8.95 4.12
C ARG A 119 -20.02 -9.57 5.05
N LEU A 120 -18.76 -9.65 4.61
CA LEU A 120 -17.68 -10.27 5.38
C LEU A 120 -17.44 -9.55 6.71
N THR A 121 -17.51 -8.22 6.71
CA THR A 121 -17.29 -7.39 7.90
C THR A 121 -18.54 -7.13 8.71
N GLU A 122 -19.72 -7.45 8.19
CA GLU A 122 -21.01 -7.03 8.76
C GLU A 122 -21.03 -5.51 8.98
N ALA A 123 -20.57 -4.75 7.98
CA ALA A 123 -20.41 -3.31 8.12
C ALA A 123 -21.76 -2.64 8.42
N VAL A 124 -21.74 -1.63 9.30
CA VAL A 124 -22.94 -0.88 9.73
C VAL A 124 -23.13 0.43 8.98
N ALA A 125 -22.05 0.97 8.44
CA ALA A 125 -22.05 2.21 7.67
C ALA A 125 -21.07 2.13 6.49
N TYR A 126 -21.36 2.89 5.45
CA TYR A 126 -20.52 3.07 4.28
C TYR A 126 -20.36 4.55 3.97
N VAL A 127 -19.11 5.02 3.92
CA VAL A 127 -18.76 6.40 3.61
C VAL A 127 -18.09 6.50 2.23
N VAL A 128 -18.66 7.33 1.36
CA VAL A 128 -18.28 7.50 -0.05
C VAL A 128 -18.24 8.98 -0.45
N PRO A 129 -17.55 9.37 -1.54
CA PRO A 129 -17.78 10.66 -2.17
C PRO A 129 -19.14 10.66 -2.88
N ASP A 130 -19.53 11.82 -3.40
CA ASP A 130 -20.64 11.95 -4.34
C ASP A 130 -20.28 11.39 -5.73
N VAL A 131 -19.85 12.25 -6.66
CA VAL A 131 -19.49 11.88 -8.04
C VAL A 131 -17.99 12.12 -8.24
N ARG A 132 -17.27 11.08 -8.60
CA ARG A 132 -15.81 11.13 -8.81
C ARG A 132 -15.44 10.39 -10.08
N SER A 133 -14.58 10.97 -10.90
CA SER A 133 -14.08 10.35 -12.14
C SER A 133 -15.20 9.78 -13.03
N ARG A 134 -16.29 10.56 -13.19
CA ARG A 134 -17.51 10.20 -13.94
C ARG A 134 -18.27 8.98 -13.40
N PHE A 135 -18.06 8.64 -12.14
CA PHE A 135 -18.75 7.55 -11.45
C PHE A 135 -19.50 8.09 -10.23
N ASP A 136 -20.79 7.77 -10.13
CA ASP A 136 -21.63 8.13 -8.99
C ASP A 136 -21.50 7.04 -7.90
N HIS A 137 -20.81 7.37 -6.80
CA HIS A 137 -20.61 6.42 -5.71
C HIS A 137 -21.86 6.26 -4.84
N ARG A 138 -22.85 7.15 -4.95
CA ARG A 138 -24.11 7.10 -4.19
C ARG A 138 -24.99 5.96 -4.71
N GLU A 139 -25.03 5.77 -6.02
CA GLU A 139 -25.70 4.63 -6.65
C GLU A 139 -25.07 3.30 -6.21
N LEU A 140 -23.73 3.23 -6.19
CA LEU A 140 -23.01 2.07 -5.67
C LEU A 140 -23.35 1.82 -4.19
N ALA A 141 -23.32 2.85 -3.35
CA ALA A 141 -23.62 2.72 -1.93
C ALA A 141 -25.07 2.26 -1.67
N SER A 142 -26.03 2.78 -2.43
CA SER A 142 -27.42 2.32 -2.42
C SER A 142 -27.55 0.84 -2.78
N LEU A 143 -26.84 0.40 -3.83
CA LEU A 143 -26.84 -1.00 -4.25
C LEU A 143 -26.24 -1.92 -3.18
N VAL A 144 -25.12 -1.53 -2.56
CA VAL A 144 -24.50 -2.29 -1.48
C VAL A 144 -25.45 -2.40 -0.29
N ARG A 145 -26.06 -1.27 0.13
CA ARG A 145 -27.06 -1.23 1.21
C ARG A 145 -28.25 -2.16 0.97
N ALA A 146 -28.78 -2.18 -0.26
CA ALA A 146 -29.88 -3.06 -0.62
C ALA A 146 -29.51 -4.56 -0.54
N ASN A 147 -28.23 -4.90 -0.68
CA ASN A 147 -27.73 -6.28 -0.70
C ASN A 147 -27.19 -6.78 0.65
N VAL A 148 -27.03 -5.89 1.63
CA VAL A 148 -26.35 -6.17 2.91
C VAL A 148 -27.14 -5.55 4.07
N PRO A 149 -28.00 -6.33 4.74
CA PRO A 149 -28.90 -5.82 5.78
C PRO A 149 -28.22 -5.19 6.99
N SER A 150 -26.96 -5.56 7.29
CA SER A 150 -26.20 -4.93 8.38
C SER A 150 -25.88 -3.46 8.09
N LEU A 151 -25.83 -3.06 6.81
CA LEU A 151 -25.43 -1.73 6.39
C LEU A 151 -26.60 -0.73 6.55
N ARG A 152 -26.68 -0.11 7.72
CA ARG A 152 -27.80 0.79 8.08
C ARG A 152 -27.65 2.18 7.47
N HIS A 153 -26.42 2.70 7.40
CA HIS A 153 -26.15 4.09 7.03
C HIS A 153 -25.28 4.20 5.78
N VAL A 154 -25.64 5.14 4.91
CA VAL A 154 -24.79 5.62 3.82
C VAL A 154 -24.52 7.10 4.08
N ILE A 155 -23.25 7.46 4.14
CA ILE A 155 -22.77 8.81 4.41
C ILE A 155 -21.99 9.26 3.18
N VAL A 156 -22.26 10.47 2.70
CA VAL A 156 -21.69 11.00 1.46
C VAL A 156 -20.93 12.28 1.75
N VAL A 157 -19.69 12.36 1.25
CA VAL A 157 -18.89 13.59 1.23
C VAL A 157 -19.15 14.30 -0.11
N GLY A 158 -19.79 15.48 -0.06
CA GLY A 158 -20.28 16.19 -1.25
C GLY A 158 -21.81 16.24 -1.30
N ASP A 159 -22.40 16.21 -2.50
CA ASP A 159 -23.87 16.21 -2.66
C ASP A 159 -24.47 14.86 -2.20
N PRO A 160 -25.21 14.81 -1.07
CA PRO A 160 -25.68 13.55 -0.51
C PRO A 160 -26.81 12.89 -1.30
N GLY A 161 -27.51 13.63 -2.17
CA GLY A 161 -28.76 13.17 -2.75
C GLY A 161 -29.76 12.74 -1.67
N GLY A 162 -30.14 11.46 -1.64
CA GLY A 162 -31.04 10.87 -0.64
C GLY A 162 -30.34 10.26 0.59
N HIS A 163 -29.04 10.45 0.75
CA HIS A 163 -28.24 9.89 1.85
C HIS A 163 -27.92 10.92 2.93
N ILE A 164 -27.16 10.51 3.94
CA ILE A 164 -26.71 11.40 5.02
C ILE A 164 -25.51 12.20 4.51
N ALA A 165 -25.55 13.53 4.65
CA ALA A 165 -24.38 14.36 4.34
C ALA A 165 -23.29 14.18 5.40
N PHE A 166 -22.02 14.14 5.00
CA PHE A 166 -20.91 14.04 5.95
C PHE A 166 -20.88 15.25 6.90
N GLU A 167 -21.25 16.42 6.39
CA GLU A 167 -21.32 17.68 7.12
C GLU A 167 -22.35 17.63 8.26
N ASP A 168 -23.41 16.84 8.12
CA ASP A 168 -24.42 16.64 9.17
C ASP A 168 -23.87 15.84 10.37
N LEU A 169 -22.72 15.16 10.22
CA LEU A 169 -22.06 14.47 11.32
C LEU A 169 -21.33 15.42 12.27
N LEU A 170 -21.11 16.69 11.89
CA LEU A 170 -20.43 17.67 12.72
C LEU A 170 -21.34 18.08 13.90
N ALA A 171 -21.31 17.27 14.97
CA ALA A 171 -22.08 17.56 16.16
C ALA A 171 -21.72 18.94 16.75
N PRO A 172 -22.68 19.66 17.38
CA PRO A 172 -22.42 20.98 17.96
C PRO A 172 -21.30 20.98 19.02
N ALA A 173 -21.16 19.88 19.75
CA ALA A 173 -20.14 19.69 20.76
C ALA A 173 -19.32 18.41 20.47
N PRO A 174 -17.99 18.45 20.67
CA PRO A 174 -17.13 17.27 20.50
C PRO A 174 -17.40 16.24 21.61
N VAL A 175 -17.40 14.94 21.26
CA VAL A 175 -17.47 13.87 22.28
C VAL A 175 -16.21 13.88 23.16
N PRO A 176 -16.27 13.50 24.45
CA PRO A 176 -15.08 13.36 25.29
C PRO A 176 -14.12 12.30 24.74
N VAL A 177 -12.82 12.42 25.04
CA VAL A 177 -11.87 11.34 24.77
C VAL A 177 -12.07 10.26 25.82
N GLU A 178 -12.61 9.13 25.37
CA GLU A 178 -12.86 7.93 26.17
C GLU A 178 -12.00 6.78 25.61
N ASP A 179 -11.45 5.94 26.48
CA ASP A 179 -10.72 4.72 26.07
C ASP A 179 -11.72 3.60 25.74
N LEU A 180 -12.47 3.77 24.65
CA LEU A 180 -13.48 2.82 24.18
C LEU A 180 -12.88 1.58 23.48
N ALA A 181 -11.60 1.63 23.15
CA ALA A 181 -10.81 0.53 22.62
C ALA A 181 -9.56 0.31 23.47
N ARG A 182 -9.03 -0.92 23.47
CA ARG A 182 -7.75 -1.25 24.08
C ARG A 182 -6.65 -1.24 23.01
N PRO A 183 -5.39 -0.99 23.37
CA PRO A 183 -4.28 -0.95 22.41
C PRO A 183 -4.12 -2.22 21.55
N GLY A 184 -4.48 -3.39 22.10
CA GLY A 184 -4.45 -4.67 21.39
C GLY A 184 -5.71 -4.99 20.57
N ASP A 185 -6.75 -4.16 20.61
CA ASP A 185 -7.93 -4.33 19.76
C ASP A 185 -7.62 -3.90 18.32
N VAL A 186 -8.39 -4.42 17.36
CA VAL A 186 -8.23 -4.09 15.93
C VAL A 186 -8.61 -2.62 15.69
N ALA A 187 -7.66 -1.84 15.20
CA ALA A 187 -7.81 -0.42 14.90
C ALA A 187 -8.33 -0.16 13.47
N LEU A 188 -7.97 -1.04 12.53
CA LEU A 188 -8.42 -0.96 11.13
C LEU A 188 -8.32 -2.32 10.43
N LEU A 189 -9.08 -2.45 9.35
CA LEU A 189 -8.99 -3.57 8.42
C LEU A 189 -8.46 -3.07 7.07
N LEU A 190 -7.28 -3.55 6.68
CA LEU A 190 -6.67 -3.30 5.38
C LEU A 190 -7.03 -4.41 4.39
N LEU A 191 -6.70 -4.21 3.11
CA LEU A 191 -6.96 -5.19 2.06
C LEU A 191 -5.65 -5.80 1.54
N SER A 192 -5.66 -7.13 1.35
CA SER A 192 -4.56 -7.86 0.71
C SER A 192 -4.49 -7.54 -0.79
N GLY A 193 -3.29 -7.32 -1.34
CA GLY A 193 -3.08 -7.11 -2.78
C GLY A 193 -3.11 -8.38 -3.65
N GLY A 194 -3.73 -9.47 -3.19
CA GLY A 194 -3.60 -10.80 -3.80
C GLY A 194 -4.27 -10.95 -5.17
N THR A 195 -3.55 -11.55 -6.13
CA THR A 195 -3.94 -11.75 -7.54
C THR A 195 -4.74 -13.04 -7.80
N THR A 196 -5.35 -13.70 -6.80
CA THR A 196 -5.96 -15.04 -6.99
C THR A 196 -7.36 -15.26 -6.41
N GLY A 197 -8.05 -14.22 -5.92
CA GLY A 197 -9.45 -14.34 -5.46
C GLY A 197 -10.05 -13.03 -4.96
N ALA A 198 -11.16 -13.11 -4.23
CA ALA A 198 -11.71 -11.98 -3.49
C ALA A 198 -10.66 -11.41 -2.49
N PRO A 199 -10.63 -10.09 -2.25
CA PRO A 199 -9.68 -9.48 -1.33
C PRO A 199 -9.83 -10.05 0.10
N LYS A 200 -8.72 -10.40 0.74
CA LYS A 200 -8.73 -10.77 2.16
C LYS A 200 -8.54 -9.50 2.99
N LEU A 201 -9.09 -9.54 4.21
CA LEU A 201 -8.97 -8.45 5.16
C LEU A 201 -7.84 -8.72 6.15
N ILE A 202 -7.06 -7.68 6.42
CA ILE A 202 -5.88 -7.71 7.25
C ILE A 202 -6.17 -6.88 8.51
N PRO A 203 -6.39 -7.53 9.67
CA PRO A 203 -6.60 -6.83 10.92
C PRO A 203 -5.28 -6.25 11.42
N ARG A 204 -5.28 -4.95 11.71
CA ARG A 204 -4.17 -4.24 12.35
C ARG A 204 -4.66 -3.65 13.66
N THR A 205 -3.97 -3.94 14.75
CA THR A 205 -4.22 -3.41 16.09
C THR A 205 -3.65 -2.01 16.25
N HIS A 206 -4.07 -1.29 17.30
CA HIS A 206 -3.49 0.04 17.56
C HIS A 206 -1.98 -0.06 17.85
N ASP A 207 -1.57 -0.98 18.73
CA ASP A 207 -0.17 -1.17 19.12
C ASP A 207 0.73 -1.49 17.92
N ASP A 208 0.33 -2.45 17.09
CA ASP A 208 1.18 -2.89 15.97
C ASP A 208 1.23 -1.88 14.82
N TYR A 209 0.12 -1.18 14.56
CA TYR A 209 0.05 -0.22 13.45
C TYR A 209 0.77 1.09 13.78
N LEU A 210 0.63 1.58 15.02
CA LEU A 210 1.41 2.72 15.51
C LEU A 210 2.90 2.36 15.63
N CYS A 211 3.23 1.12 16.00
CA CYS A 211 4.60 0.62 15.93
C CYS A 211 5.17 0.68 14.50
N ASN A 212 4.43 0.16 13.52
CA ASN A 212 4.83 0.18 12.11
C ASN A 212 5.09 1.62 11.61
N ALA A 213 4.12 2.52 11.80
CA ALA A 213 4.22 3.91 11.35
C ALA A 213 5.41 4.66 11.99
N ARG A 214 5.64 4.44 13.28
CA ARG A 214 6.77 5.04 14.01
C ARG A 214 8.12 4.52 13.51
N LEU A 215 8.29 3.20 13.39
CA LEU A 215 9.55 2.61 12.91
C LEU A 215 9.83 3.02 11.46
N ALA A 216 8.81 3.11 10.61
CA ALA A 216 8.93 3.63 9.27
C ALA A 216 9.37 5.11 9.25
N ALA A 217 8.84 5.93 10.16
CA ALA A 217 9.21 7.34 10.28
C ALA A 217 10.68 7.50 10.75
N GLU A 218 11.10 6.67 11.71
CA GLU A 218 12.49 6.57 12.17
C GLU A 218 13.43 6.15 11.02
N ALA A 219 13.05 5.15 10.22
CA ALA A 219 13.82 4.71 9.05
C ALA A 219 13.93 5.78 7.95
N CYS A 220 12.95 6.67 7.85
CA CYS A 220 12.96 7.83 6.95
C CYS A 220 13.59 9.08 7.59
N ARG A 221 14.05 9.01 8.85
CA ARG A 221 14.57 10.14 9.63
C ARG A 221 13.63 11.34 9.66
N LEU A 222 12.33 11.09 9.77
CA LEU A 222 11.36 12.17 9.79
C LEU A 222 11.51 13.02 11.05
N GLY A 223 11.64 14.32 10.83
CA GLY A 223 11.52 15.36 11.85
C GLY A 223 10.16 16.03 11.80
N ASP A 224 9.97 17.01 12.66
CA ASP A 224 8.74 17.79 12.74
C ASP A 224 8.59 18.80 11.59
N ASP A 225 9.67 19.03 10.84
CA ASP A 225 9.72 19.77 9.59
C ASP A 225 9.34 18.92 8.37
N ALA A 226 8.98 17.64 8.56
CA ALA A 226 8.55 16.77 7.48
C ALA A 226 7.23 17.26 6.86
N VAL A 227 7.26 17.51 5.57
CA VAL A 227 6.08 17.71 4.72
C VAL A 227 5.97 16.53 3.76
N TYR A 228 4.90 15.74 3.90
CA TYR A 228 4.66 14.53 3.11
C TYR A 228 3.56 14.73 2.07
N LEU A 229 3.84 14.45 0.81
CA LEU A 229 2.83 14.44 -0.25
C LEU A 229 2.25 13.02 -0.43
N ALA A 230 0.98 12.86 -0.09
CA ALA A 230 0.22 11.64 -0.34
C ALA A 230 -0.28 11.61 -1.79
N VAL A 231 0.54 11.06 -2.69
CA VAL A 231 0.24 10.88 -4.12
C VAL A 231 -0.64 9.66 -4.37
N LEU A 232 -0.28 8.53 -3.76
CA LEU A 232 -1.04 7.29 -3.85
C LEU A 232 -2.33 7.40 -3.03
N THR A 233 -3.29 6.49 -3.25
CA THR A 233 -4.55 6.48 -2.50
C THR A 233 -4.30 6.42 -0.99
N ILE A 234 -4.94 7.30 -0.22
CA ILE A 234 -4.73 7.48 1.22
C ILE A 234 -5.11 6.24 2.04
N GLY A 235 -6.09 5.46 1.58
CA GLY A 235 -6.47 4.19 2.22
C GLY A 235 -5.47 3.05 1.99
N PHE A 236 -4.46 3.23 1.13
CA PHE A 236 -3.43 2.23 0.87
C PHE A 236 -2.37 2.22 1.98
N ASN A 237 -1.92 1.03 2.40
CA ASN A 237 -1.00 0.88 3.54
C ASN A 237 0.28 1.72 3.40
N PHE A 238 0.84 1.80 2.19
CA PHE A 238 2.06 2.58 1.95
C PHE A 238 1.84 4.06 2.27
N THR A 239 0.79 4.66 1.71
CA THR A 239 0.40 6.06 1.92
C THR A 239 -0.04 6.34 3.35
N PHE A 240 -0.64 5.35 4.01
CA PHE A 240 -1.26 5.55 5.32
C PHE A 240 -0.28 5.35 6.48
N GLY A 241 0.60 4.35 6.40
CA GLY A 241 1.41 3.89 7.54
C GLY A 241 2.89 3.62 7.28
N CYS A 242 3.47 3.87 6.09
CA CYS A 242 4.87 3.48 5.82
C CYS A 242 5.75 4.57 5.16
N PRO A 243 6.19 5.63 5.88
CA PRO A 243 5.68 6.10 7.17
C PRO A 243 4.29 6.72 7.02
N GLY A 244 4.00 7.22 5.80
CA GLY A 244 2.70 7.70 5.40
C GLY A 244 2.14 8.78 6.31
N LEU A 245 0.83 8.92 6.27
CA LEU A 245 0.08 9.86 7.09
C LEU A 245 0.39 9.69 8.59
N LEU A 246 0.31 8.48 9.14
CA LEU A 246 0.44 8.28 10.59
C LEU A 246 1.86 8.56 11.10
N GLY A 247 2.88 8.18 10.33
CA GLY A 247 4.27 8.43 10.71
C GLY A 247 4.59 9.94 10.71
N VAL A 248 4.11 10.67 9.71
CA VAL A 248 4.29 12.13 9.60
C VAL A 248 3.54 12.87 10.69
N LEU A 249 2.28 12.48 10.97
CA LEU A 249 1.53 13.04 12.10
C LEU A 249 2.21 12.75 13.44
N GLY A 250 2.84 11.57 13.57
CA GLY A 250 3.51 11.13 14.79
C GLY A 250 4.71 11.98 15.19
N VAL A 251 5.38 12.60 14.21
CA VAL A 251 6.52 13.50 14.41
C VAL A 251 6.13 14.98 14.43
N GLY A 252 4.84 15.31 14.26
CA GLY A 252 4.37 16.71 14.23
C GLY A 252 4.52 17.40 12.88
N GLY A 253 4.73 16.64 11.79
CA GLY A 253 4.86 17.15 10.43
C GLY A 253 3.52 17.52 9.78
N THR A 254 3.56 17.80 8.48
CA THR A 254 2.39 18.16 7.67
C THR A 254 2.16 17.13 6.56
N VAL A 255 0.92 16.69 6.38
CA VAL A 255 0.50 15.83 5.28
C VAL A 255 -0.24 16.67 4.24
N VAL A 256 0.21 16.60 2.99
CA VAL A 256 -0.42 17.23 1.82
C VAL A 256 -1.10 16.13 1.01
N LEU A 257 -2.39 16.26 0.78
CA LEU A 257 -3.20 15.28 0.05
C LEU A 257 -3.29 15.68 -1.42
N ALA A 258 -2.70 14.88 -2.30
CA ALA A 258 -2.85 15.07 -3.74
C ALA A 258 -4.14 14.41 -4.20
N ASP A 259 -5.06 15.19 -4.78
CA ASP A 259 -6.35 14.68 -5.29
C ASP A 259 -6.22 13.96 -6.64
N ASN A 260 -5.07 14.13 -7.30
CA ASN A 260 -4.70 13.54 -8.58
C ASN A 260 -3.23 13.08 -8.54
N PRO A 261 -2.88 11.85 -8.99
CA PRO A 261 -1.50 11.40 -9.05
C PRO A 261 -0.68 11.93 -10.24
N ASP A 262 -1.28 12.76 -11.10
CA ASP A 262 -0.60 13.38 -12.24
C ASP A 262 0.68 14.15 -11.81
N PRO A 263 1.84 13.92 -12.45
CA PRO A 263 3.11 14.53 -12.02
C PRO A 263 3.09 16.06 -12.04
N SER A 264 2.50 16.69 -13.06
CA SER A 264 2.49 18.16 -13.18
C SER A 264 1.72 18.81 -12.03
N TYR A 265 0.57 18.23 -11.67
CA TYR A 265 -0.21 18.63 -10.50
C TYR A 265 0.57 18.36 -9.19
N CYS A 266 1.18 17.18 -9.06
CA CYS A 266 1.95 16.82 -7.88
C CYS A 266 3.17 17.73 -7.67
N PHE A 267 3.85 18.14 -8.73
CA PHE A 267 5.02 19.02 -8.66
C PHE A 267 4.64 20.45 -8.29
N GLY A 268 3.49 20.95 -8.77
CA GLY A 268 2.92 22.20 -8.28
C GLY A 268 2.64 22.18 -6.78
N LEU A 269 2.13 21.06 -6.24
CA LEU A 269 1.99 20.87 -4.79
C LEU A 269 3.34 20.77 -4.07
N LEU A 270 4.31 20.09 -4.69
CA LEU A 270 5.64 19.88 -4.16
C LEU A 270 6.34 21.23 -3.90
N GLU A 271 6.31 22.11 -4.89
CA GLU A 271 6.83 23.47 -4.81
C GLU A 271 6.04 24.32 -3.79
N ARG A 272 4.70 24.37 -3.94
CA ARG A 272 3.83 25.24 -3.13
C ARG A 272 3.93 24.95 -1.63
N GLU A 273 3.92 23.67 -1.26
CA GLU A 273 3.92 23.23 0.14
C GLU A 273 5.33 22.88 0.66
N ARG A 274 6.37 23.03 -0.19
CA ARG A 274 7.77 22.69 0.12
C ARG A 274 7.91 21.25 0.62
N VAL A 275 7.34 20.31 -0.13
CA VAL A 275 7.28 18.90 0.23
C VAL A 275 8.69 18.32 0.39
N THR A 276 8.92 17.64 1.51
CA THR A 276 10.21 17.03 1.86
C THR A 276 10.27 15.54 1.56
N ILE A 277 9.13 14.85 1.54
CA ILE A 277 9.04 13.41 1.30
C ILE A 277 7.77 13.09 0.51
N THR A 278 7.87 12.15 -0.42
CA THR A 278 6.70 11.62 -1.13
C THR A 278 6.90 10.14 -1.46
N ALA A 279 5.81 9.45 -1.76
CA ALA A 279 5.82 8.03 -2.10
C ALA A 279 5.03 7.78 -3.39
N ILE A 280 5.65 7.08 -4.33
CA ILE A 280 5.02 6.65 -5.59
C ILE A 280 5.22 5.15 -5.81
N ASN A 281 4.51 4.59 -6.79
CA ASN A 281 4.76 3.24 -7.27
C ASN A 281 5.69 3.26 -8.51
N PRO A 282 6.27 2.12 -8.91
CA PRO A 282 7.11 2.06 -10.11
C PRO A 282 6.41 2.50 -11.41
N LEU A 283 5.09 2.33 -11.53
CA LEU A 283 4.36 2.74 -12.75
C LEU A 283 4.35 4.26 -12.96
N LEU A 284 4.33 5.04 -11.89
CA LEU A 284 4.40 6.51 -11.97
C LEU A 284 5.82 7.02 -12.23
N THR A 285 6.85 6.17 -12.08
CA THR A 285 8.24 6.61 -12.11
C THR A 285 8.66 7.19 -13.48
N PRO A 286 8.37 6.57 -14.63
CA PRO A 286 8.69 7.16 -15.93
C PRO A 286 8.00 8.52 -16.14
N LEU A 287 6.73 8.64 -15.75
CA LEU A 287 5.97 9.89 -15.87
C LEU A 287 6.56 11.02 -15.01
N TRP A 288 7.03 10.69 -13.80
CA TRP A 288 7.70 11.63 -12.91
C TRP A 288 9.06 12.06 -13.46
N LEU A 289 9.81 11.14 -14.10
CA LEU A 289 11.08 11.48 -14.75
C LEU A 289 10.88 12.40 -15.96
N ASP A 290 9.90 12.09 -16.80
CA ASP A 290 9.58 12.91 -17.98
C ASP A 290 9.14 14.32 -17.56
N GLU A 291 8.26 14.44 -16.57
CA GLU A 291 7.84 15.73 -16.03
C GLU A 291 9.01 16.48 -15.38
N ALA A 292 9.90 15.81 -14.65
CA ALA A 292 11.04 16.47 -14.01
C ALA A 292 12.02 17.12 -15.01
N LEU A 293 12.05 16.62 -16.25
CA LEU A 293 12.84 17.22 -17.34
C LEU A 293 12.12 18.38 -18.04
N ALA A 294 10.80 18.47 -17.93
CA ALA A 294 9.96 19.44 -18.64
C ALA A 294 9.44 20.58 -17.75
N THR A 295 9.35 20.35 -16.45
CA THR A 295 8.75 21.27 -15.47
C THR A 295 9.68 22.44 -15.13
N ASP A 296 9.07 23.58 -14.78
CA ASP A 296 9.77 24.72 -14.16
C ASP A 296 9.60 24.76 -12.62
N ALA A 297 8.87 23.80 -12.04
CA ALA A 297 8.57 23.77 -10.61
C ALA A 297 9.83 23.55 -9.75
N ASP A 298 9.98 24.28 -8.65
CA ASP A 298 11.09 24.07 -7.71
C ASP A 298 10.91 22.80 -6.86
N LEU A 299 11.65 21.75 -7.22
CA LEU A 299 11.67 20.46 -6.51
C LEU A 299 12.75 20.38 -5.42
N SER A 300 13.48 21.47 -5.13
CA SER A 300 14.65 21.46 -4.24
C SER A 300 14.33 21.15 -2.77
N SER A 301 13.07 21.27 -2.37
CA SER A 301 12.61 20.91 -1.02
C SER A 301 12.54 19.39 -0.80
N LEU A 302 12.48 18.59 -1.87
CA LEU A 302 12.35 17.13 -1.80
C LEU A 302 13.65 16.50 -1.29
N ARG A 303 13.56 15.82 -0.14
CA ARG A 303 14.69 15.13 0.50
C ARG A 303 14.62 13.63 0.30
N VAL A 304 13.44 13.04 0.25
CA VAL A 304 13.24 11.59 0.10
C VAL A 304 12.13 11.30 -0.92
N LEU A 305 12.46 10.52 -1.96
CA LEU A 305 11.48 9.96 -2.88
C LEU A 305 11.38 8.46 -2.63
N GLN A 306 10.28 8.02 -2.03
CA GLN A 306 10.04 6.61 -1.79
C GLN A 306 9.40 5.97 -3.02
N ILE A 307 9.95 4.83 -3.45
CA ILE A 307 9.36 4.04 -4.53
C ILE A 307 9.16 2.62 -4.04
N GLY A 308 7.91 2.15 -4.11
CA GLY A 308 7.54 0.88 -3.52
C GLY A 308 6.22 0.31 -4.01
N GLY A 309 5.83 -0.80 -3.40
CA GLY A 309 4.64 -1.57 -3.81
C GLY A 309 4.92 -2.57 -4.95
N ALA A 310 5.94 -2.34 -5.77
CA ALA A 310 6.52 -3.32 -6.68
C ALA A 310 8.04 -3.07 -6.79
N ARG A 311 8.77 -4.03 -7.36
CA ARG A 311 10.21 -3.87 -7.60
C ARG A 311 10.44 -2.76 -8.61
N LEU A 312 11.26 -1.76 -8.27
CA LEU A 312 11.77 -0.78 -9.21
C LEU A 312 12.99 -1.35 -9.94
N PRO A 313 13.01 -1.41 -11.30
CA PRO A 313 14.18 -1.84 -12.05
C PRO A 313 15.41 -0.99 -11.72
N GLY A 314 16.58 -1.62 -11.63
CA GLY A 314 17.81 -0.93 -11.19
C GLY A 314 18.24 0.21 -12.12
N ASP A 315 18.06 0.06 -13.43
CA ASP A 315 18.38 1.12 -14.39
C ASP A 315 17.48 2.35 -14.17
N LEU A 316 16.19 2.14 -13.90
CA LEU A 316 15.23 3.20 -13.58
C LEU A 316 15.53 3.83 -12.21
N ALA A 317 15.92 3.03 -11.22
CA ALA A 317 16.36 3.52 -9.90
C ALA A 317 17.57 4.45 -10.01
N ARG A 318 18.56 4.11 -10.86
CA ARG A 318 19.72 4.98 -11.11
C ARG A 318 19.33 6.28 -11.80
N GLN A 319 18.37 6.25 -12.74
CA GLN A 319 17.85 7.46 -13.37
C GLN A 319 17.17 8.37 -12.34
N VAL A 320 16.30 7.82 -11.49
CA VAL A 320 15.65 8.57 -10.40
C VAL A 320 16.67 9.24 -9.48
N ALA A 321 17.70 8.50 -9.06
CA ALA A 321 18.75 9.04 -8.21
C ALA A 321 19.60 10.13 -8.89
N ALA A 322 19.66 10.16 -10.22
CA ALA A 322 20.37 11.20 -10.98
C ALA A 322 19.49 12.42 -11.29
N THR A 323 18.17 12.23 -11.43
CA THR A 323 17.22 13.29 -11.81
C THR A 323 16.76 14.11 -10.61
N PHE A 324 16.45 13.47 -9.48
CA PHE A 324 15.95 14.18 -8.29
C PHE A 324 17.08 14.49 -7.30
N GLY A 325 17.07 15.70 -6.72
CA GLY A 325 18.08 16.10 -5.73
C GLY A 325 17.96 15.40 -4.37
N GLY A 326 16.81 14.77 -4.10
CA GLY A 326 16.56 13.97 -2.90
C GLY A 326 17.08 12.53 -3.02
N THR A 327 17.08 11.80 -1.90
CA THR A 327 17.48 10.39 -1.87
C THR A 327 16.33 9.49 -2.30
N LEU A 328 16.57 8.62 -3.29
CA LEU A 328 15.69 7.50 -3.60
C LEU A 328 15.71 6.52 -2.41
N GLN A 329 14.52 6.12 -1.95
CA GLN A 329 14.38 5.02 -0.99
C GLN A 329 13.50 3.93 -1.59
N GLN A 330 14.06 2.76 -1.85
CA GLN A 330 13.28 1.56 -2.16
C GLN A 330 12.50 1.13 -0.93
N VAL A 331 11.20 0.85 -1.11
CA VAL A 331 10.30 0.36 -0.07
C VAL A 331 9.65 -0.95 -0.51
N PHE A 332 10.05 -2.04 0.14
CA PHE A 332 9.40 -3.34 0.00
C PHE A 332 8.59 -3.64 1.25
N GLY A 333 7.28 -3.47 1.13
CA GLY A 333 6.35 -3.69 2.22
C GLY A 333 5.05 -4.35 1.79
N MET A 334 4.29 -4.78 2.79
CA MET A 334 3.00 -5.43 2.61
C MET A 334 2.02 -5.00 3.70
N ALA A 335 0.73 -4.99 3.39
CA ALA A 335 -0.28 -4.61 4.37
C ALA A 335 -0.34 -5.59 5.54
N GLU A 336 0.05 -6.84 5.29
CA GLU A 336 0.21 -7.94 6.25
C GLU A 336 1.24 -7.66 7.34
N GLY A 337 2.25 -6.83 7.08
CA GLY A 337 3.36 -6.66 7.99
C GLY A 337 4.63 -6.20 7.31
N LEU A 338 5.66 -7.05 7.39
CA LEU A 338 7.06 -6.76 7.08
C LEU A 338 7.27 -5.60 6.10
N LEU A 339 8.02 -4.61 6.56
CA LEU A 339 8.44 -3.43 5.83
C LEU A 339 9.97 -3.43 5.76
N CYS A 340 10.51 -3.34 4.56
CA CYS A 340 11.93 -3.21 4.29
C CYS A 340 12.19 -1.90 3.57
N THR A 341 13.23 -1.18 3.99
CA THR A 341 13.67 0.05 3.35
C THR A 341 15.18 0.05 3.13
N THR A 342 15.60 0.69 2.05
CA THR A 342 17.02 1.08 1.89
C THR A 342 17.35 2.23 2.85
N GLY A 343 18.59 2.28 3.30
CA GLY A 343 19.08 3.36 4.15
C GLY A 343 19.32 4.63 3.33
N LEU A 344 19.09 5.79 3.94
CA LEU A 344 19.21 7.08 3.27
C LEU A 344 20.67 7.49 2.95
N ASP A 345 21.66 6.90 3.63
CA ASP A 345 23.09 7.17 3.38
C ASP A 345 23.78 6.01 2.66
N GLU A 346 23.02 5.05 2.13
CA GLU A 346 23.60 3.91 1.44
C GLU A 346 24.14 4.33 0.07
N ALA A 347 25.15 3.58 -0.40
CA ALA A 347 25.70 3.83 -1.72
C ALA A 347 24.59 3.73 -2.79
N PRO A 348 24.56 4.61 -3.81
CA PRO A 348 23.52 4.61 -4.83
C PRO A 348 23.29 3.24 -5.49
N GLU A 349 24.33 2.43 -5.64
CA GLU A 349 24.20 1.09 -6.22
C GLU A 349 23.46 0.10 -5.29
N VAL A 350 23.62 0.22 -3.97
CA VAL A 350 22.85 -0.58 -3.00
C VAL A 350 21.36 -0.20 -3.07
N ILE A 351 21.07 1.09 -3.13
CA ILE A 351 19.71 1.61 -3.31
C ILE A 351 19.12 1.13 -4.65
N ALA A 352 19.90 1.17 -5.73
CA ALA A 352 19.40 0.79 -7.05
C ALA A 352 19.14 -0.73 -7.19
N THR A 353 19.89 -1.57 -6.48
CA THR A 353 19.88 -3.02 -6.71
C THR A 353 19.20 -3.85 -5.64
N THR A 354 18.82 -3.24 -4.51
CA THR A 354 18.18 -3.93 -3.38
C THR A 354 16.82 -3.32 -3.04
N GLN A 355 16.03 -4.05 -2.27
CA GLN A 355 14.72 -3.62 -1.76
C GLN A 355 14.77 -3.37 -0.25
N GLY A 356 15.97 -3.05 0.26
CA GLY A 356 16.17 -2.70 1.65
C GLY A 356 16.27 -3.89 2.59
N ARG A 357 16.25 -3.59 3.89
CA ARG A 357 16.26 -4.55 5.00
C ARG A 357 15.12 -4.26 5.97
N PRO A 358 14.68 -5.23 6.79
CA PRO A 358 13.58 -5.03 7.74
C PRO A 358 13.79 -3.80 8.63
N VAL A 359 12.73 -3.01 8.84
CA VAL A 359 12.81 -1.78 9.64
C VAL A 359 12.84 -2.04 11.14
N ALA A 360 12.30 -3.16 11.63
CA ALA A 360 12.47 -3.56 13.03
C ALA A 360 13.60 -4.58 13.16
N GLU A 361 14.43 -4.40 14.18
CA GLU A 361 15.41 -5.42 14.58
C GLU A 361 14.74 -6.74 15.01
N ALA A 362 13.49 -6.67 15.52
CA ALA A 362 12.69 -7.83 15.89
C ALA A 362 11.94 -8.48 14.72
N ASP A 363 12.11 -8.01 13.48
CA ASP A 363 11.62 -8.71 12.31
C ASP A 363 12.49 -9.95 12.03
N GLU A 364 11.86 -11.11 12.12
CA GLU A 364 12.44 -12.39 11.76
C GLU A 364 12.11 -12.67 10.29
N VAL A 365 13.14 -13.00 9.50
CA VAL A 365 13.01 -13.35 8.08
C VAL A 365 13.69 -14.69 7.80
N ARG A 366 12.96 -15.58 7.12
CA ARG A 366 13.48 -16.85 6.58
C ARG A 366 13.32 -16.85 5.06
N VAL A 367 14.30 -17.41 4.36
CA VAL A 367 14.23 -17.64 2.92
C VAL A 367 14.26 -19.14 2.72
N VAL A 368 13.16 -19.72 2.23
CA VAL A 368 12.97 -21.17 2.21
C VAL A 368 12.77 -21.73 0.81
N ASP A 369 13.11 -22.99 0.61
CA ASP A 369 12.81 -23.73 -0.61
C ASP A 369 11.34 -24.20 -0.68
N GLU A 370 11.02 -25.02 -1.68
CA GLU A 370 9.67 -25.55 -1.88
C GLU A 370 9.24 -26.58 -0.82
N HIS A 371 10.17 -27.11 -0.03
CA HIS A 371 9.92 -28.01 1.09
C HIS A 371 9.88 -27.28 2.43
N GLY A 372 10.14 -25.97 2.44
CA GLY A 372 10.15 -25.14 3.66
C GLY A 372 11.48 -25.17 4.42
N ALA A 373 12.54 -25.75 3.85
CA ALA A 373 13.87 -25.71 4.43
C ALA A 373 14.58 -24.39 4.08
N GLU A 374 15.34 -23.81 5.01
CA GLU A 374 16.08 -22.58 4.72
C GLU A 374 17.14 -22.82 3.64
N VAL A 375 17.17 -21.93 2.64
CA VAL A 375 18.15 -21.99 1.56
C VAL A 375 19.52 -21.47 2.04
N PRO A 376 20.64 -21.92 1.44
CA PRO A 376 21.95 -21.34 1.72
C PRO A 376 21.97 -19.82 1.50
N GLY A 377 22.81 -19.11 2.25
CA GLY A 377 22.95 -17.65 2.13
C GLY A 377 23.19 -17.20 0.69
N GLY A 378 22.39 -16.24 0.22
CA GLY A 378 22.46 -15.73 -1.15
C GLY A 378 21.72 -16.56 -2.20
N ALA A 379 21.13 -17.71 -1.85
CA ALA A 379 20.21 -18.40 -2.74
C ALA A 379 18.83 -17.71 -2.77
N VAL A 380 18.06 -17.98 -3.82
CA VAL A 380 16.69 -17.50 -3.98
C VAL A 380 15.73 -18.49 -3.33
N GLY A 381 14.77 -17.99 -2.56
CA GLY A 381 13.69 -18.79 -1.97
C GLY A 381 12.48 -17.95 -1.61
N GLU A 382 11.43 -18.60 -1.11
CA GLU A 382 10.23 -17.93 -0.62
C GLU A 382 10.50 -17.20 0.70
N LEU A 383 10.07 -15.94 0.77
CA LEU A 383 10.16 -15.14 1.98
C LEU A 383 9.08 -15.54 2.98
N LEU A 384 9.52 -15.91 4.18
CA LEU A 384 8.71 -16.07 5.36
C LEU A 384 9.09 -14.99 6.38
N THR A 385 8.10 -14.43 7.06
CA THR A 385 8.35 -13.36 8.04
C THR A 385 7.47 -13.42 9.28
N LYS A 386 8.01 -12.95 10.41
CA LYS A 386 7.37 -12.85 11.72
C LYS A 386 7.92 -11.59 12.41
N GLY A 387 7.08 -10.82 13.08
CA GLY A 387 7.56 -9.60 13.73
C GLY A 387 6.48 -8.86 14.54
N PRO A 388 6.85 -7.72 15.15
CA PRO A 388 5.96 -6.95 16.03
C PRO A 388 4.77 -6.31 15.32
N TYR A 389 4.78 -6.25 13.98
CA TYR A 389 3.68 -5.69 13.20
C TYR A 389 3.28 -6.57 12.00
N THR A 390 3.70 -7.84 12.00
CA THR A 390 3.25 -8.84 11.03
C THR A 390 2.11 -9.66 11.63
N LEU A 391 0.96 -9.66 10.95
CA LEU A 391 -0.26 -10.34 11.40
C LEU A 391 -0.04 -11.84 11.69
N ARG A 392 -0.92 -12.44 12.48
CA ARG A 392 -0.95 -13.90 12.72
C ARG A 392 -2.06 -14.64 11.99
N GLY A 393 -2.94 -13.90 11.32
CA GLY A 393 -4.06 -14.43 10.56
C GLY A 393 -4.81 -13.31 9.85
N TYR A 394 -5.32 -13.61 8.67
CA TYR A 394 -6.32 -12.79 8.01
C TYR A 394 -7.66 -12.86 8.75
N TYR A 395 -8.43 -11.79 8.65
CA TYR A 395 -9.74 -11.64 9.28
C TYR A 395 -10.75 -12.63 8.66
N ARG A 396 -11.37 -13.46 9.51
CA ARG A 396 -12.39 -14.46 9.13
C ARG A 396 -12.02 -15.32 7.90
N ALA A 397 -10.78 -15.84 7.88
CA ALA A 397 -10.25 -16.57 6.72
C ALA A 397 -9.50 -17.86 7.12
N ASP A 398 -10.11 -18.67 7.99
CA ASP A 398 -9.49 -19.87 8.59
C ASP A 398 -8.84 -20.81 7.58
N GLU A 399 -9.50 -21.10 6.45
CA GLU A 399 -8.95 -21.96 5.39
C GLU A 399 -7.69 -21.37 4.76
N HIS A 400 -7.66 -20.05 4.55
CA HIS A 400 -6.48 -19.39 4.01
C HIS A 400 -5.37 -19.33 5.06
N ASN A 401 -5.72 -19.04 6.32
CA ASN A 401 -4.79 -18.97 7.43
C ASN A 401 -4.05 -20.30 7.64
N ALA A 402 -4.72 -21.44 7.45
CA ALA A 402 -4.11 -22.77 7.55
C ALA A 402 -2.93 -23.01 6.58
N THR A 403 -2.83 -22.23 5.49
CA THR A 403 -1.77 -22.39 4.47
C THR A 403 -0.88 -21.16 4.32
N ALA A 404 -1.37 -19.98 4.72
CA ALA A 404 -0.63 -18.73 4.69
C ALA A 404 0.38 -18.61 5.84
N PHE A 405 0.20 -19.37 6.93
CA PHE A 405 1.05 -19.34 8.11
C PHE A 405 1.64 -20.72 8.40
N THR A 406 2.83 -20.74 9.00
CA THR A 406 3.56 -21.96 9.40
C THR A 406 3.69 -22.01 10.93
N ASP A 407 4.91 -22.10 11.47
CA ASP A 407 5.25 -22.01 12.90
C ASP A 407 5.17 -20.56 13.43
N GLY A 408 4.12 -19.84 13.03
CA GLY A 408 3.94 -18.41 13.29
C GLY A 408 4.55 -17.49 12.24
N PHE A 409 5.30 -18.00 11.26
CA PHE A 409 5.75 -17.21 10.12
C PHE A 409 4.66 -17.10 9.05
N TYR A 410 4.44 -15.87 8.58
CA TYR A 410 3.64 -15.56 7.40
C TYR A 410 4.43 -15.87 6.13
N ARG A 411 3.85 -16.65 5.21
CA ARG A 411 4.40 -16.95 3.89
C ARG A 411 3.99 -15.82 2.93
N THR A 412 4.92 -14.93 2.58
CA THR A 412 4.55 -13.73 1.80
C THR A 412 4.23 -14.04 0.33
N GLY A 413 4.70 -15.19 -0.16
CA GLY A 413 4.63 -15.57 -1.56
C GLY A 413 5.63 -14.84 -2.46
N ASP A 414 6.48 -13.97 -1.91
CA ASP A 414 7.57 -13.32 -2.65
C ASP A 414 8.79 -14.23 -2.69
N LEU A 415 9.47 -14.24 -3.84
CA LEU A 415 10.77 -14.89 -4.01
C LEU A 415 11.85 -13.84 -3.84
N VAL A 416 12.74 -14.06 -2.88
CA VAL A 416 13.80 -13.12 -2.55
C VAL A 416 15.14 -13.82 -2.42
N ARG A 417 16.21 -13.04 -2.56
CA ARG A 417 17.56 -13.39 -2.15
C ARG A 417 17.97 -12.49 -0.99
N ARG A 418 18.44 -13.06 0.11
CA ARG A 418 19.02 -12.29 1.23
C ARG A 418 20.53 -12.16 1.05
N LEU A 419 21.02 -10.93 1.05
CA LEU A 419 22.44 -10.59 0.96
C LEU A 419 23.11 -10.69 2.35
N PRO A 420 24.44 -10.83 2.43
CA PRO A 420 25.17 -10.83 3.71
C PRO A 420 24.92 -9.58 4.57
N SER A 421 24.63 -8.44 3.94
CA SER A 421 24.26 -7.18 4.62
C SER A 421 22.86 -7.19 5.23
N GLY A 422 22.10 -8.28 5.07
CA GLY A 422 20.70 -8.38 5.49
C GLY A 422 19.70 -7.80 4.49
N HIS A 423 20.17 -7.13 3.44
CA HIS A 423 19.33 -6.61 2.37
C HIS A 423 18.63 -7.73 1.61
N LEU A 424 17.39 -7.46 1.21
CA LEU A 424 16.60 -8.33 0.37
C LEU A 424 16.65 -7.85 -1.07
N VAL A 425 16.81 -8.78 -2.00
CA VAL A 425 16.63 -8.56 -3.44
C VAL A 425 15.40 -9.35 -3.86
N VAL A 426 14.33 -8.65 -4.23
CA VAL A 426 13.10 -9.25 -4.72
C VAL A 426 13.32 -9.73 -6.14
N VAL A 427 13.09 -11.03 -6.37
CA VAL A 427 13.26 -11.68 -7.68
C VAL A 427 11.92 -11.82 -8.39
N GLY A 428 10.84 -12.00 -7.64
CA GLY A 428 9.48 -12.05 -8.16
C GLY A 428 8.51 -12.62 -7.14
N ARG A 429 7.43 -13.25 -7.60
CA ARG A 429 6.48 -13.96 -6.73
C ARG A 429 6.39 -15.43 -7.12
N ARG A 430 6.18 -16.30 -6.14
CA ARG A 430 6.04 -17.75 -6.35
C ARG A 430 4.90 -18.08 -7.32
N LYS A 431 3.79 -17.34 -7.25
CA LYS A 431 2.64 -17.49 -8.16
C LYS A 431 2.83 -16.85 -9.54
N GLU A 432 3.89 -16.05 -9.70
CA GLU A 432 4.24 -15.37 -10.96
C GLU A 432 5.52 -15.97 -11.59
N GLN A 433 5.90 -17.15 -11.13
CA GLN A 433 6.98 -17.93 -11.71
C GLN A 433 6.44 -18.67 -12.94
N ILE A 434 7.16 -18.57 -14.05
CA ILE A 434 6.90 -19.34 -15.26
C ILE A 434 7.72 -20.62 -15.16
N ASN A 435 7.08 -21.77 -15.34
CA ASN A 435 7.69 -23.09 -15.39
C ASN A 435 7.70 -23.62 -16.83
N ARG A 436 8.74 -23.24 -17.57
CA ARG A 436 8.89 -23.58 -18.98
C ARG A 436 9.80 -24.80 -19.14
N GLY A 437 9.22 -25.97 -19.43
CA GLY A 437 9.97 -27.20 -19.68
C GLY A 437 10.74 -27.71 -18.46
N GLY A 438 10.26 -27.41 -17.25
CA GLY A 438 10.95 -27.73 -15.99
C GLY A 438 11.87 -26.63 -15.47
N GLU A 439 12.17 -25.62 -16.29
CA GLU A 439 12.96 -24.46 -15.92
C GLU A 439 12.06 -23.36 -15.36
N LYS A 440 12.30 -22.99 -14.11
CA LYS A 440 11.50 -22.03 -13.34
C LYS A 440 12.18 -20.66 -13.34
N PHE A 441 11.49 -19.62 -13.77
CA PHE A 441 12.00 -18.25 -13.69
C PHE A 441 10.91 -17.24 -13.34
N ALA A 442 11.31 -16.15 -12.71
CA ALA A 442 10.38 -15.12 -12.27
C ALA A 442 10.02 -14.21 -13.46
N ALA A 443 8.72 -14.06 -13.75
CA ALA A 443 8.26 -13.13 -14.77
C ALA A 443 8.80 -11.69 -14.57
N PRO A 444 8.78 -11.12 -13.35
CA PRO A 444 9.32 -9.77 -13.10
C PRO A 444 10.79 -9.56 -13.41
N GLU A 445 11.61 -10.62 -13.38
CA GLU A 445 13.01 -10.52 -13.78
C GLU A 445 13.11 -10.23 -15.28
N VAL A 446 12.42 -11.03 -16.10
CA VAL A 446 12.43 -10.88 -17.56
C VAL A 446 11.71 -9.59 -17.98
N GLU A 447 10.60 -9.24 -17.33
CA GLU A 447 9.88 -7.97 -17.52
C GLU A 447 10.84 -6.78 -17.40
N GLY A 448 11.64 -6.70 -16.33
CA GLY A 448 12.60 -5.62 -16.16
C GLY A 448 13.71 -5.56 -17.22
N HIS A 449 14.09 -6.70 -17.82
CA HIS A 449 15.00 -6.70 -18.97
C HIS A 449 14.30 -6.27 -20.27
N LEU A 450 13.02 -6.60 -20.44
CA LEU A 450 12.22 -6.16 -21.60
C LEU A 450 11.96 -4.65 -21.55
N GLU A 451 11.68 -4.10 -20.37
CA GLU A 451 11.46 -2.67 -20.16
C GLU A 451 12.73 -1.82 -20.37
N ALA A 452 13.91 -2.44 -20.34
CA ALA A 452 15.15 -1.78 -20.71
C ALA A 452 15.36 -1.67 -22.24
N HIS A 453 14.46 -2.25 -23.05
CA HIS A 453 14.52 -2.14 -24.49
C HIS A 453 13.97 -0.78 -24.96
N PRO A 454 14.65 -0.02 -25.83
CA PRO A 454 14.24 1.35 -26.21
C PRO A 454 12.83 1.49 -26.82
N LEU A 455 12.32 0.41 -27.41
CA LEU A 455 10.97 0.36 -28.00
C LEU A 455 9.87 -0.10 -27.01
N VAL A 456 10.19 -0.40 -25.75
CA VAL A 456 9.25 -0.93 -24.76
C VAL A 456 8.98 0.12 -23.68
N ARG A 457 7.71 0.52 -23.53
CA ARG A 457 7.25 1.40 -22.45
C ARG A 457 6.90 0.63 -21.18
N ALA A 458 6.27 -0.53 -21.33
CA ALA A 458 5.90 -1.41 -20.24
C ALA A 458 5.85 -2.86 -20.74
N ALA A 459 6.21 -3.81 -19.87
CA ALA A 459 6.14 -5.23 -20.19
C ALA A 459 5.44 -6.01 -19.08
N ALA A 460 4.68 -7.03 -19.46
CA ALA A 460 4.16 -8.03 -18.53
C ALA A 460 4.32 -9.42 -19.14
N LEU A 461 4.97 -10.32 -18.42
CA LEU A 461 5.24 -11.68 -18.85
C LEU A 461 4.32 -12.65 -18.10
N LEU A 462 3.59 -13.47 -18.86
CA LEU A 462 2.67 -14.46 -18.31
C LEU A 462 3.02 -15.86 -18.81
N PRO A 463 2.80 -16.90 -17.99
CA PRO A 463 2.79 -18.27 -18.47
C PRO A 463 1.51 -18.53 -19.28
N ALA A 464 1.64 -19.27 -20.38
CA ALA A 464 0.52 -19.83 -21.14
C ALA A 464 0.73 -21.34 -21.32
N PRO A 465 -0.33 -22.17 -21.27
CA PRO A 465 -0.20 -23.62 -21.46
C PRO A 465 0.50 -23.97 -22.77
N HIS A 466 1.41 -24.95 -22.72
CA HIS A 466 2.13 -25.44 -23.89
C HIS A 466 2.20 -26.98 -23.89
N PRO A 467 1.78 -27.68 -24.96
CA PRO A 467 1.66 -29.14 -25.01
C PRO A 467 2.95 -29.91 -24.66
N TYR A 468 4.12 -29.33 -24.94
CA TYR A 468 5.42 -29.99 -24.76
C TYR A 468 6.26 -29.39 -23.64
N LEU A 469 5.99 -28.15 -23.23
CA LEU A 469 6.80 -27.43 -22.25
C LEU A 469 6.08 -27.29 -20.91
N GLY A 470 4.84 -27.75 -20.80
CA GLY A 470 3.95 -27.41 -19.69
C GLY A 470 3.47 -25.96 -19.84
N GLU A 471 4.39 -25.00 -19.73
CA GLU A 471 4.14 -23.57 -19.95
C GLU A 471 5.10 -23.01 -21.00
N ARG A 472 4.63 -22.00 -21.74
CA ARG A 472 5.44 -21.09 -22.56
C ARG A 472 5.30 -19.66 -22.03
N SER A 473 6.27 -18.80 -22.29
CA SER A 473 6.24 -17.39 -21.85
C SER A 473 5.63 -16.48 -22.92
N VAL A 474 4.63 -15.68 -22.54
CA VAL A 474 3.98 -14.70 -23.41
C VAL A 474 4.23 -13.30 -22.85
N ALA A 475 4.92 -12.46 -23.63
CA ALA A 475 5.21 -11.08 -23.29
C ALA A 475 4.14 -10.15 -23.86
N PHE A 476 3.40 -9.49 -22.98
CA PHE A 476 2.55 -8.36 -23.34
C PHE A 476 3.39 -7.08 -23.29
N ILE A 477 3.51 -6.41 -24.42
CA ILE A 477 4.37 -5.24 -24.61
C ILE A 477 3.51 -4.04 -24.97
N VAL A 478 3.74 -2.95 -24.24
CA VAL A 478 3.25 -1.64 -24.63
C VAL A 478 4.41 -0.89 -25.30
N PRO A 479 4.30 -0.51 -26.59
CA PRO A 479 5.37 0.20 -27.28
C PRO A 479 5.62 1.60 -26.71
N ALA A 480 6.88 2.07 -26.79
CA ALA A 480 7.28 3.42 -26.38
C ALA A 480 6.98 4.51 -27.42
N GLY A 481 6.64 4.16 -28.66
CA GLY A 481 6.35 5.11 -29.73
C GLY A 481 5.72 4.45 -30.96
N THR A 482 5.98 4.99 -32.15
CA THR A 482 5.39 4.50 -33.42
C THR A 482 6.00 3.18 -33.92
N GLY A 483 7.11 2.73 -33.32
CA GLY A 483 7.74 1.43 -33.59
C GLY A 483 7.47 0.44 -32.46
N ALA A 484 7.17 -0.82 -32.82
CA ALA A 484 7.01 -1.92 -31.88
C ALA A 484 8.14 -2.94 -32.07
N PRO A 485 8.71 -3.48 -30.98
CA PRO A 485 9.77 -4.49 -31.09
C PRO A 485 9.19 -5.82 -31.57
N THR A 486 9.92 -6.51 -32.45
CA THR A 486 9.62 -7.89 -32.79
C THR A 486 10.11 -8.83 -31.67
N ARG A 487 9.63 -10.08 -31.69
CA ARG A 487 10.15 -11.12 -30.80
C ARG A 487 11.66 -11.29 -30.93
N GLU A 488 12.20 -11.21 -32.15
CA GLU A 488 13.63 -11.38 -32.41
C GLU A 488 14.45 -10.20 -31.85
N ASP A 489 13.95 -8.97 -31.96
CA ASP A 489 14.56 -7.79 -31.35
C ASP A 489 14.68 -7.95 -29.82
N LEU A 490 13.58 -8.38 -29.19
CA LEU A 490 13.54 -8.62 -27.74
C LEU A 490 14.50 -9.73 -27.33
N LEU A 491 14.53 -10.86 -28.04
CA LEU A 491 15.45 -11.96 -27.72
C LEU A 491 16.91 -11.56 -27.88
N THR A 492 17.24 -10.82 -28.94
CA THR A 492 18.58 -10.27 -29.17
C THR A 492 19.00 -9.35 -28.02
N HIS A 493 18.08 -8.49 -27.57
CA HIS A 493 18.31 -7.61 -26.43
C HIS A 493 18.50 -8.37 -25.11
N LEU A 494 17.64 -9.36 -24.81
CA LEU A 494 17.76 -10.19 -23.61
C LEU A 494 19.10 -10.95 -23.59
N ALA A 495 19.52 -11.50 -24.73
CA ALA A 495 20.81 -12.18 -24.89
C ALA A 495 22.00 -11.21 -24.70
N ALA A 496 21.93 -10.01 -25.28
CA ALA A 496 22.96 -8.98 -25.10
C ALA A 496 23.09 -8.51 -23.64
N ARG A 497 21.99 -8.58 -22.87
CA ARG A 497 21.97 -8.31 -21.42
C ARG A 497 22.40 -9.51 -20.56
N GLY A 498 22.83 -10.62 -21.18
CA GLY A 498 23.33 -11.80 -20.49
C GLY A 498 22.25 -12.65 -19.80
N LEU A 499 20.98 -12.54 -20.22
CA LEU A 499 19.90 -13.35 -19.66
C LEU A 499 20.03 -14.81 -20.10
N ALA A 500 19.81 -15.74 -19.18
CA ALA A 500 19.91 -17.18 -19.47
C ALA A 500 18.90 -17.60 -20.55
N ALA A 501 19.32 -18.47 -21.47
CA ALA A 501 18.54 -18.85 -22.66
C ALA A 501 17.17 -19.47 -22.36
N TYR A 502 16.99 -20.11 -21.20
CA TYR A 502 15.70 -20.68 -20.79
C TYR A 502 14.67 -19.61 -20.38
N LYS A 503 15.10 -18.39 -20.02
CA LYS A 503 14.25 -17.23 -19.69
C LYS A 503 13.81 -16.47 -20.94
N THR A 504 13.55 -17.22 -22.00
CA THR A 504 13.17 -16.69 -23.31
C THR A 504 11.76 -16.11 -23.30
N VAL A 505 11.41 -15.39 -24.35
CA VAL A 505 10.04 -14.99 -24.68
C VAL A 505 9.56 -15.88 -25.83
N ASP A 506 8.58 -16.74 -25.58
CA ASP A 506 8.05 -17.64 -26.62
C ASP A 506 7.08 -16.92 -27.56
N GLU A 507 6.34 -15.94 -27.05
CA GLU A 507 5.32 -15.19 -27.80
C GLU A 507 5.29 -13.72 -27.36
N VAL A 508 5.00 -12.81 -28.29
CA VAL A 508 4.87 -11.37 -28.02
C VAL A 508 3.49 -10.90 -28.45
N ARG A 509 2.81 -10.15 -27.59
CA ARG A 509 1.51 -9.52 -27.85
C ARG A 509 1.60 -8.03 -27.57
N LEU A 510 1.24 -7.22 -28.55
CA LEU A 510 1.28 -5.77 -28.41
C LEU A 510 -0.03 -5.26 -27.81
N LEU A 511 0.07 -4.29 -26.89
CA LEU A 511 -1.05 -3.60 -26.27
C LEU A 511 -0.88 -2.09 -26.46
N GLU A 512 -2.00 -1.39 -26.58
CA GLU A 512 -2.01 0.08 -26.56
C GLU A 512 -1.71 0.62 -25.16
N GLU A 513 -2.27 -0.02 -24.13
CA GLU A 513 -2.10 0.34 -22.72
C GLU A 513 -2.06 -0.93 -21.83
N MET A 514 -1.31 -0.86 -20.73
CA MET A 514 -1.23 -1.97 -19.77
C MET A 514 -2.46 -1.95 -18.85
N PRO A 515 -3.29 -3.01 -18.80
CA PRO A 515 -4.34 -3.13 -17.81
C PRO A 515 -3.74 -3.02 -16.40
N SER A 516 -4.35 -2.25 -15.51
CA SER A 516 -3.86 -2.04 -14.15
C SER A 516 -4.91 -2.37 -13.09
N THR A 517 -4.43 -2.89 -11.97
CA THR A 517 -5.21 -3.12 -10.75
C THR A 517 -5.56 -1.78 -10.09
N PRO A 518 -6.56 -1.71 -9.18
CA PRO A 518 -6.95 -0.47 -8.50
C PRO A 518 -5.83 0.24 -7.72
N VAL A 519 -4.71 -0.43 -7.45
CA VAL A 519 -3.52 0.12 -6.76
C VAL A 519 -2.38 0.47 -7.73
N GLY A 520 -2.63 0.49 -9.04
CA GLY A 520 -1.65 0.88 -10.06
C GLY A 520 -0.53 -0.14 -10.27
N LYS A 521 -0.86 -1.44 -10.37
CA LYS A 521 0.06 -2.51 -10.83
C LYS A 521 -0.52 -3.19 -12.05
N ALA A 522 0.30 -3.77 -12.94
CA ALA A 522 -0.20 -4.56 -14.07
C ALA A 522 -1.21 -5.64 -13.62
N ASP A 523 -2.40 -5.65 -14.20
CA ASP A 523 -3.44 -6.64 -13.91
C ASP A 523 -3.21 -7.91 -14.74
N LYS A 524 -2.33 -8.78 -14.22
CA LYS A 524 -2.04 -10.08 -14.84
C LYS A 524 -3.27 -10.99 -14.96
N LYS A 525 -4.35 -10.79 -14.19
CA LYS A 525 -5.60 -11.54 -14.42
C LYS A 525 -6.31 -11.07 -15.68
N ALA A 526 -6.37 -9.76 -15.89
CA ALA A 526 -6.94 -9.18 -17.11
C ALA A 526 -6.14 -9.65 -18.34
N LEU A 527 -4.81 -9.62 -18.26
CA LEU A 527 -3.92 -10.13 -19.31
C LEU A 527 -4.09 -11.63 -19.55
N ALA A 528 -4.27 -12.43 -18.50
CA ALA A 528 -4.47 -13.88 -18.64
C ALA A 528 -5.75 -14.21 -19.44
N ARG A 529 -6.79 -13.37 -19.40
CA ARG A 529 -7.99 -13.55 -20.24
C ARG A 529 -7.71 -13.33 -21.71
N LEU A 530 -6.68 -12.53 -22.04
CA LEU A 530 -6.27 -12.32 -23.42
C LEU A 530 -5.54 -13.54 -23.96
N LEU A 531 -4.94 -14.40 -23.14
CA LEU A 531 -4.19 -15.59 -23.56
C LEU A 531 -5.05 -16.69 -24.22
N VAL A 532 -6.38 -16.59 -24.09
CA VAL A 532 -7.36 -17.57 -24.59
C VAL A 532 -7.49 -17.51 -26.11
#